data_AF-A0A7D9IX09-F1
#
_entry.id   AF-A0A7D9IX09-F1
#
_cell.length_a   1.000
_cell.length_b   1.000
_cell.length_c   1.000
_cell.angle_alpha   90.00
_cell.angle_beta   90.00
_cell.angle_gamma   90.00
#
_symmetry.space_group_name_H-M   'P 1'
#
loop_
_entity.id
_entity.type
_entity.pdbx_description
1 polymer ?
#
loop_
_entity_poly.entity_id
_entity_poly.type
_entity_poly.pdbx_seq_one_letter_code
_entity_poly.pdbx_strand_id
1 'polypeptide(L)' 'GNGITREEYANGYTLFVFDLTPDLCLGDHVQPIKNGNVSIECRFGTPLETAINIVVLGEFQSLIEIDANRNVLCDFNN' A
#
# COMPACT_ATOMS: atom_id res chain seq x y z
N GLY A 1 13.89 1.95 17.11
CA GLY A 1 13.58 0.52 17.28
C GLY A 1 12.08 0.38 17.20
N ASN A 2 11.60 -0.60 16.44
CA ASN A 2 10.26 -0.63 15.86
C ASN A 2 9.18 -1.11 16.86
N GLY A 3 9.57 -1.36 18.12
CA GLY A 3 8.67 -1.85 19.17
C GLY A 3 8.30 -3.34 19.10
N ILE A 4 8.89 -4.10 18.16
CA ILE A 4 8.58 -5.51 17.93
C ILE A 4 9.84 -6.35 18.15
N THR A 5 9.74 -7.39 18.96
CA THR A 5 10.79 -8.39 19.18
C THR A 5 10.84 -9.40 18.03
N ARG A 6 11.93 -10.17 17.94
CA ARG A 6 12.10 -11.20 16.90
C ARG A 6 11.10 -12.34 17.05
N GLU A 7 10.69 -12.67 18.28
CA GLU A 7 9.66 -13.68 18.54
C GLU A 7 8.27 -13.18 18.14
N GLU A 8 7.93 -11.93 18.46
CA GLU A 8 6.67 -11.33 18.02
C GLU A 8 6.57 -11.28 16.49
N TYR A 9 7.67 -10.97 15.79
CA TYR A 9 7.72 -11.01 14.33
C TYR A 9 7.39 -12.41 13.78
N ALA A 10 7.92 -13.47 14.39
CA ALA A 10 7.61 -14.85 14.01
C ALA A 10 6.17 -15.26 14.36
N ASN A 11 5.59 -14.65 15.40
CA ASN A 11 4.25 -14.93 15.90
C ASN A 11 3.15 -14.08 15.24
N GLY A 12 3.43 -13.46 14.08
CA GLY A 12 2.41 -12.78 13.27
C GLY A 12 2.39 -11.27 13.39
N TYR A 13 3.21 -10.65 14.25
CA TYR A 13 3.44 -9.20 14.24
C TYR A 13 4.46 -8.83 13.16
N THR A 14 4.13 -9.18 11.92
CA THR A 14 4.99 -8.99 10.74
C THR A 14 4.39 -7.98 9.77
N LEU A 15 5.26 -7.32 9.00
CA LEU A 15 4.89 -6.43 7.93
C LEU A 15 5.15 -7.12 6.60
N PHE A 16 4.11 -7.23 5.78
CA PHE A 16 4.24 -7.65 4.39
C PHE A 16 4.26 -6.41 3.50
N VAL A 17 5.36 -6.24 2.76
CA VAL A 17 5.53 -5.11 1.84
C VAL A 17 5.47 -5.66 0.42
N PHE A 18 4.54 -5.12 -0.36
CA PHE A 18 4.38 -5.46 -1.77
C PHE A 18 4.70 -4.22 -2.59
N ASP A 19 5.72 -4.33 -3.44
CA ASP A 19 5.99 -3.31 -4.43
C ASP A 19 5.17 -3.61 -5.69
N LEU A 20 4.22 -2.72 -5.98
CA LEU A 20 3.34 -2.82 -7.15
C LEU A 20 3.78 -1.88 -8.29
N THR A 21 4.92 -1.21 -8.14
CA THR A 21 5.48 -0.37 -9.20
C THR A 21 5.96 -1.26 -10.36
N PRO A 22 5.64 -0.92 -11.64
CA PRO A 22 6.07 -1.71 -12.79
C PRO A 22 7.59 -1.91 -12.93
N ASP A 23 8.39 -1.01 -12.36
CA ASP A 23 9.85 -1.03 -12.42
C ASP A 23 10.51 -1.49 -11.12
N LEU A 24 9.73 -1.84 -10.08
CA LEU A 24 10.19 -2.18 -8.72
C LEU A 24 11.11 -1.10 -8.13
N CYS A 25 10.90 0.14 -8.54
CA CYS A 25 11.72 1.28 -8.16
C CYS A 25 10.85 2.36 -7.54
N LEU A 26 11.06 2.58 -6.24
CA LEU A 26 10.51 3.70 -5.47
C LEU A 26 11.25 5.03 -5.81
N GLY A 27 11.57 5.25 -7.08
CA GLY A 27 12.37 6.38 -7.57
C GLY A 27 11.53 7.49 -8.21
N ASP A 28 12.22 8.55 -8.64
CA ASP A 28 11.64 9.82 -9.13
C ASP A 28 11.01 9.74 -10.55
N HIS A 29 10.71 8.52 -11.01
CA HIS A 29 10.13 8.30 -12.33
C HIS A 29 8.61 8.36 -12.27
N VAL A 30 8.01 9.19 -13.13
CA VAL A 30 6.56 9.20 -13.32
C VAL A 30 6.17 7.89 -14.01
N GLN A 31 5.39 7.07 -13.34
CA GLN A 31 4.90 5.83 -13.93
C GLN A 31 3.58 6.10 -14.66
N PRO A 32 3.29 5.38 -15.76
CA PRO A 32 2.00 5.49 -16.41
C PRO A 32 0.89 5.14 -15.41
N ILE A 33 -0.09 6.03 -15.25
CA ILE A 33 -1.25 5.78 -14.39
C ILE A 33 -1.97 4.54 -14.92
N LYS A 34 -1.99 3.48 -14.12
CA LYS A 34 -2.72 2.25 -14.41
C LYS A 34 -3.80 2.07 -13.36
N ASN A 35 -5.04 2.12 -13.82
CA ASN A 35 -6.19 1.82 -12.97
C ASN A 35 -6.39 0.30 -12.91
N GLY A 36 -6.58 -0.22 -11.71
CA GLY A 36 -6.80 -1.64 -11.46
C GLY A 36 -7.39 -1.87 -10.08
N ASN A 37 -7.92 -3.06 -9.85
CA ASN A 37 -8.40 -3.48 -8.54
C ASN A 37 -7.31 -4.27 -7.82
N VAL A 38 -7.02 -3.91 -6.57
CA VAL A 38 -6.16 -4.69 -5.68
C VAL A 38 -7.05 -5.33 -4.61
N SER A 39 -7.01 -6.65 -4.53
CA SER A 39 -7.72 -7.44 -3.51
C SER A 39 -6.69 -8.22 -2.68
N ILE A 40 -6.80 -8.13 -1.36
CA ILE A 40 -5.93 -8.86 -0.42
C ILE A 40 -6.77 -9.96 0.23
N GLU A 41 -6.36 -11.21 0.05
CA GLU A 41 -6.97 -12.38 0.67
C GLU A 41 -5.97 -13.03 1.63
N CYS A 42 -6.38 -13.20 2.89
CA CYS A 42 -5.56 -13.83 3.93
C CYS A 42 -6.22 -15.14 4.38
N ARG A 43 -5.49 -16.25 4.28
CA ARG A 43 -5.94 -17.55 4.79
C ARG A 43 -5.05 -17.99 5.95
N PHE A 44 -5.66 -18.25 7.09
CA PHE A 44 -4.96 -18.78 8.26
C PHE A 44 -4.86 -20.30 8.17
N GLY A 45 -3.67 -20.85 8.44
CA GLY A 45 -3.44 -22.30 8.44
C GLY A 45 -4.14 -23.02 9.59
N THR A 46 -4.40 -22.31 10.69
CA THR A 46 -5.13 -22.77 11.87
C THR A 46 -6.23 -21.78 12.24
N PRO A 47 -7.29 -22.22 12.94
CA PRO A 47 -8.29 -21.31 13.50
C PRO A 47 -7.63 -20.28 14.43
N LEU A 48 -8.06 -19.02 14.35
CA LEU A 48 -7.60 -17.97 15.25
C LEU A 48 -8.23 -18.17 16.63
N GLU A 49 -7.40 -18.24 17.68
CA GLU A 49 -7.89 -18.34 19.07
C GLU A 49 -8.45 -17.00 19.58
N THR A 50 -8.02 -15.90 18.99
CA THR A 50 -8.44 -14.54 19.32
C THR A 50 -8.63 -13.70 18.06
N ALA A 51 -9.52 -12.70 18.13
CA ALA A 51 -9.64 -11.72 17.04
C ALA A 51 -8.31 -10.97 16.82
N ILE A 52 -7.98 -10.74 15.56
CA ILE A 52 -6.78 -9.98 15.17
C ILE A 52 -7.19 -8.75 14.36
N ASN A 53 -6.36 -7.71 14.41
CA ASN A 53 -6.51 -6.53 13.57
C ASN A 53 -5.45 -6.54 12.47
N ILE A 54 -5.86 -6.28 11.24
CA ILE A 54 -4.97 -6.13 10.10
C ILE A 54 -5.05 -4.68 9.65
N VAL A 55 -3.91 -4.01 9.59
CA VAL A 55 -3.80 -2.64 9.07
C VAL A 55 -3.16 -2.70 7.69
N VAL A 56 -3.85 -2.15 6.69
CA VAL A 56 -3.37 -2.10 5.31
C VAL A 56 -3.02 -0.65 4.99
N LEU A 57 -1.78 -0.42 4.55
CA LEU A 57 -1.31 0.86 4.05
C LEU A 57 -1.03 0.71 2.56
N GLY A 58 -1.60 1.59 1.74
CA GLY A 58 -1.33 1.65 0.31
C GLY A 58 -0.80 3.03 -0.06
N GLU A 59 0.29 3.05 -0.82
CA GLU A 59 0.83 4.26 -1.44
C GLU A 59 0.57 4.20 -2.94
N PHE A 60 -0.01 5.27 -3.49
CA PHE A 60 -0.36 5.37 -4.90
C PHE A 60 0.03 6.74 -5.42
N GLN A 61 0.44 6.81 -6.70
CA GLN A 61 0.68 8.09 -7.37
C GLN A 61 -0.68 8.76 -7.68
N SER A 62 -0.77 10.06 -7.43
CA SER A 62 -1.91 10.90 -7.83
C SER A 62 -1.41 12.08 -8.65
N LEU A 63 -2.10 12.40 -9.75
CA LEU A 63 -1.75 13.52 -10.62
C LEU A 63 -2.57 14.77 -10.24
N ILE A 64 -1.85 15.86 -9.99
CA ILE A 64 -2.41 17.20 -9.82
C ILE A 64 -1.83 18.07 -10.92
N GLU A 65 -2.68 18.52 -11.85
CA GLU A 65 -2.32 19.43 -12.92
C GLU A 65 -2.74 20.86 -12.55
N ILE A 66 -1.85 21.83 -12.78
CA ILE A 66 -2.14 23.25 -12.59
C ILE A 66 -2.02 23.93 -13.95
N ASP A 67 -3.12 24.48 -14.45
CA ASP A 67 -3.14 25.15 -15.74
C ASP A 67 -2.54 26.58 -15.67
N ALA A 68 -2.36 27.21 -16.83
CA ALA A 68 -1.84 28.58 -16.93
C ALA A 68 -2.75 29.63 -16.26
N ASN A 69 -4.03 29.32 -16.07
CA ASN A 69 -5.00 30.15 -15.37
C ASN A 69 -5.05 29.85 -13.85
N ARG A 70 -4.15 28.99 -13.35
CA ARG A 70 -4.09 28.52 -11.95
C ARG A 70 -5.29 27.68 -11.52
N ASN A 71 -6.00 27.08 -12.47
CA ASN A 71 -6.98 26.06 -12.15
C ASN A 71 -6.25 24.79 -11.76
N VAL A 72 -6.70 24.16 -10.68
CA VAL A 72 -6.16 22.90 -10.18
C VAL A 72 -7.09 21.78 -10.64
N LEU A 73 -6.57 20.90 -11.48
CA LEU A 73 -7.23 19.68 -11.94
C LEU A 73 -6.60 18.50 -11.19
N CYS A 74 -7.43 17.72 -10.51
CA CYS A 74 -6.95 16.57 -9.73
C CYS A 74 -7.68 15.31 -10.19
N ASP A 75 -6.96 14.20 -10.36
CA ASP A 75 -7.54 12.91 -10.74
C ASP A 75 -8.01 12.07 -9.52
N PHE A 76 -8.51 12.73 -8.48
CA PHE A 76 -9.10 12.03 -7.33
C PHE A 76 -10.54 11.57 -7.69
N ASN A 77 -10.69 10.70 -8.68
CA ASN A 77 -11.99 10.09 -8.97
C ASN A 77 -12.25 8.91 -8.03
N ASN A 78 -13.40 8.95 -7.35
CA ASN A 78 -14.00 7.86 -6.57
C ASN A 78 -14.64 6.80 -7.47
#